data_AF-A0A2N2YG26-F1
#
_entry.id   AF-A0A2N2YG26-F1
#
_cell.length_a   1.000
_cell.length_b   1.000
_cell.length_c   1.000
_cell.angle_alpha   90.00
_cell.angle_beta   90.00
_cell.angle_gamma   90.00
#
_symmetry.space_group_name_H-M   'P 1'
#
loop_
_entity.id
_entity.type
_entity.pdbx_description
1 polymer ?
#
loop_
_entity_poly.entity_id
_entity_poly.type
_entity_poly.pdbx_seq_one_letter_code
_entity_poly.pdbx_strand_id
1 'polypeptide(L)'
;MKTSIFTLFATFMLSFTGMTQDYDADLQSLLPRIGSAKTGADYALVASQLNSLAQSEPGRWEASFWSAHCMVLQAFSENETGEVDPILDQAEIILDKLIASNPDEAEFYVLMAMLDQARISVNPMTRGMKYSGLANDNINKAMKLDPDNPRAWYLKASNVLYTPMMFGGGKEKAKPIFETAAQKFDSYKIRSPYHPDWGKEQNAAKIKECGLD
;
A
#
# COMPACT_ATOMS: atom_id res chain seq x y z
N MET A 1 -74.86 -4.50 26.78
CA MET A 1 -74.13 -4.95 25.57
C MET A 1 -72.93 -4.03 25.39
N LYS A 2 -71.71 -4.52 25.68
CA LYS A 2 -70.46 -3.80 25.43
C LYS A 2 -69.54 -4.76 24.69
N THR A 3 -69.35 -4.53 23.40
CA THR A 3 -68.48 -5.31 22.51
C THR A 3 -67.06 -4.77 22.67
N SER A 4 -66.17 -5.56 23.26
CA SER A 4 -64.73 -5.26 23.32
C SER A 4 -64.06 -5.69 22.03
N ILE A 5 -63.52 -4.71 21.28
CA ILE A 5 -62.69 -4.92 20.09
C ILE A 5 -61.25 -5.15 20.58
N PHE A 6 -60.73 -6.36 20.37
CA PHE A 6 -59.32 -6.70 20.57
C PHE A 6 -58.57 -6.46 19.26
N THR A 7 -57.79 -5.38 19.19
CA THR A 7 -56.91 -5.10 18.03
C THR A 7 -55.56 -5.78 18.28
N LEU A 8 -55.30 -6.86 17.54
CA LEU A 8 -54.03 -7.60 17.57
C LEU A 8 -53.00 -6.86 16.70
N PHE A 9 -52.00 -6.23 17.33
CA PHE A 9 -50.84 -5.67 16.63
C PHE A 9 -49.86 -6.82 16.34
N ALA A 10 -49.81 -7.28 15.08
CA ALA A 10 -48.79 -8.22 14.63
C ALA A 10 -47.51 -7.46 14.28
N THR A 11 -46.55 -7.44 15.19
CA THR A 11 -45.18 -6.99 14.91
C THR A 11 -44.52 -7.97 13.94
N PHE A 12 -44.38 -7.58 12.68
CA PHE A 12 -43.61 -8.28 11.68
C PHE A 12 -42.11 -8.06 11.98
N MET A 13 -41.48 -9.00 12.70
CA MET A 13 -40.02 -9.07 12.79
C MET A 13 -39.49 -9.47 11.41
N LEU A 14 -39.02 -8.48 10.64
CA LEU A 14 -38.12 -8.73 9.51
C LEU A 14 -36.82 -9.31 10.07
N SER A 15 -36.69 -10.63 10.04
CA SER A 15 -35.41 -11.30 10.20
C SER A 15 -34.54 -10.90 9.01
N PHE A 16 -33.68 -9.89 9.19
CA PHE A 16 -32.61 -9.62 8.25
C PHE A 16 -31.66 -10.82 8.32
N THR A 17 -31.79 -11.77 7.40
CA THR A 17 -30.72 -12.74 7.15
C THR A 17 -29.61 -11.96 6.46
N GLY A 18 -28.77 -11.27 7.24
CA GLY A 18 -27.54 -10.72 6.71
C GLY A 18 -26.74 -11.88 6.14
N MET A 19 -26.46 -11.86 4.84
CA MET A 19 -25.37 -12.66 4.30
C MET A 19 -24.15 -12.33 5.16
N THR A 20 -23.62 -13.32 5.87
CA THR A 20 -22.34 -13.16 6.57
C THR A 20 -21.33 -12.82 5.49
N GLN A 21 -20.76 -11.61 5.55
CA GLN A 21 -19.72 -11.20 4.64
C GLN A 21 -18.52 -12.12 4.86
N ASP A 22 -18.10 -12.84 3.82
CA ASP A 22 -16.92 -13.70 3.89
C ASP A 22 -15.70 -12.85 3.57
N TYR A 23 -15.00 -12.40 4.62
CA TYR A 23 -13.87 -11.50 4.47
C TYR A 23 -12.76 -12.09 3.60
N ASP A 24 -12.45 -13.38 3.77
CA ASP A 24 -11.34 -14.01 3.05
C ASP A 24 -11.68 -14.16 1.56
N ALA A 25 -12.92 -14.55 1.24
CA ALA A 25 -13.39 -14.62 -0.14
C ALA A 25 -13.41 -13.23 -0.80
N ASP A 26 -13.91 -12.20 -0.10
CA ASP A 26 -13.93 -10.82 -0.59
C ASP A 26 -12.51 -10.31 -0.83
N LEU A 27 -11.61 -10.48 0.13
CA LEU A 27 -10.21 -10.06 0.01
C LEU A 27 -9.53 -10.77 -1.16
N GLN A 28 -9.67 -12.09 -1.29
CA GLN A 28 -9.11 -12.86 -2.40
C GLN A 28 -9.65 -12.40 -3.77
N SER A 29 -10.89 -11.92 -3.83
CA SER A 29 -11.47 -11.38 -5.07
C SER A 29 -10.92 -9.98 -5.42
N LEU A 30 -10.54 -9.19 -4.42
CA LEU A 30 -10.07 -7.80 -4.58
C LEU A 30 -8.59 -7.71 -4.94
N LEU A 31 -7.71 -8.53 -4.34
CA LEU A 31 -6.26 -8.42 -4.54
C LEU A 31 -5.80 -8.49 -6.00
N PRO A 32 -6.29 -9.43 -6.85
CA PRO A 32 -5.87 -9.50 -8.25
C PRO A 32 -6.26 -8.25 -9.07
N ARG A 33 -7.26 -7.49 -8.62
CA ARG A 33 -7.71 -6.26 -9.29
C ARG A 33 -6.71 -5.12 -9.13
N ILE A 34 -5.87 -5.15 -8.09
CA ILE A 34 -4.79 -4.17 -7.89
C ILE A 34 -3.80 -4.26 -9.07
N GLY A 35 -3.35 -5.46 -9.44
CA GLY A 35 -2.44 -5.66 -10.57
C GLY A 35 -3.08 -5.42 -11.95
N SER A 36 -4.41 -5.39 -12.02
CA SER A 36 -5.17 -5.15 -13.26
C SER A 36 -5.56 -3.69 -13.47
N ALA A 37 -5.46 -2.86 -12.43
CA ALA A 37 -5.77 -1.44 -12.46
C ALA A 37 -4.79 -0.67 -13.35
N LYS A 38 -5.29 0.36 -14.06
CA LYS A 38 -4.49 1.13 -15.03
C LYS A 38 -4.53 2.64 -14.79
N THR A 39 -5.54 3.11 -14.09
CA THR A 39 -5.80 4.53 -13.87
C THR A 39 -5.93 4.84 -12.38
N GLY A 40 -5.76 6.11 -12.00
CA GLY A 40 -6.03 6.56 -10.63
C GLY A 40 -7.46 6.20 -10.17
N ALA A 41 -8.46 6.29 -11.06
CA ALA A 41 -9.84 5.91 -10.75
C ALA A 41 -10.00 4.41 -10.46
N ASP A 42 -9.27 3.54 -11.17
CA ASP A 42 -9.28 2.10 -10.90
C ASP A 42 -8.74 1.80 -9.50
N TYR A 43 -7.61 2.44 -9.14
CA TYR A 43 -7.02 2.30 -7.81
C TYR A 43 -7.93 2.88 -6.71
N ALA A 44 -8.54 4.05 -6.93
CA ALA A 44 -9.49 4.65 -6.00
C ALA A 44 -10.69 3.73 -5.71
N LEU A 45 -11.23 3.08 -6.75
CA LEU A 45 -12.32 2.13 -6.62
C LEU A 45 -11.93 0.93 -5.75
N VAL A 46 -10.77 0.32 -6.03
CA VAL A 46 -10.29 -0.84 -5.26
C VAL A 46 -9.95 -0.43 -3.81
N ALA A 47 -9.34 0.74 -3.61
CA ALA A 47 -9.04 1.28 -2.29
C ALA A 47 -10.29 1.45 -1.44
N SER A 48 -11.37 1.99 -2.02
CA SER A 48 -12.66 2.19 -1.35
C SER A 48 -13.32 0.87 -0.95
N GLN A 49 -13.27 -0.14 -1.83
CA GLN A 49 -13.80 -1.48 -1.56
C GLN A 49 -13.01 -2.18 -0.44
N LEU A 50 -11.68 -2.11 -0.47
CA LEU A 50 -10.81 -2.62 0.58
C LEU A 50 -11.01 -1.89 1.91
N ASN A 51 -11.19 -0.56 1.89
CA ASN A 51 -11.47 0.20 3.11
C ASN A 51 -12.82 -0.21 3.72
N SER A 52 -13.85 -0.45 2.89
CA SER A 52 -15.15 -0.94 3.36
C SER A 52 -15.03 -2.33 4.00
N LEU A 53 -14.24 -3.22 3.39
CA LEU A 53 -13.92 -4.54 3.93
C LEU A 53 -13.11 -4.45 5.24
N ALA A 54 -12.18 -3.51 5.35
CA ALA A 54 -11.43 -3.28 6.59
C ALA A 54 -12.35 -2.85 7.76
N GLN A 55 -13.45 -2.14 7.49
CA GLN A 55 -14.40 -1.76 8.53
C GLN A 55 -15.28 -2.93 9.02
N SER A 56 -15.46 -3.98 8.21
CA SER A 56 -16.23 -5.15 8.66
C SER A 56 -15.42 -6.06 9.58
N GLU A 57 -14.10 -6.08 9.45
CA GLU A 57 -13.18 -6.81 10.35
C GLU A 57 -11.99 -5.94 10.82
N PRO A 58 -12.21 -4.97 11.73
CA PRO A 58 -11.18 -3.97 12.10
C PRO A 58 -9.92 -4.52 12.77
N GLY A 59 -9.96 -5.76 13.26
CA GLY A 59 -8.81 -6.44 13.85
C GLY A 59 -7.83 -7.02 12.81
N ARG A 60 -8.19 -7.00 11.52
CA ARG A 60 -7.40 -7.52 10.41
C ARG A 60 -6.68 -6.41 9.67
N TRP A 61 -5.40 -6.62 9.41
CA TRP A 61 -4.54 -5.60 8.82
C TRP A 61 -4.61 -5.58 7.29
N GLU A 62 -4.97 -6.71 6.68
CA GLU A 62 -4.76 -6.99 5.26
C GLU A 62 -5.51 -6.00 4.36
N ALA A 63 -6.83 -5.86 4.54
CA ALA A 63 -7.61 -4.93 3.74
C ALA A 63 -7.21 -3.46 3.97
N SER A 64 -6.83 -3.10 5.19
CA SER A 64 -6.31 -1.75 5.51
C SER A 64 -5.00 -1.47 4.76
N PHE A 65 -4.06 -2.41 4.81
CA PHE A 65 -2.77 -2.30 4.13
C PHE A 65 -2.96 -2.16 2.62
N TRP A 66 -3.76 -3.03 2.01
CA TRP A 66 -3.97 -3.00 0.57
C TRP A 66 -4.79 -1.79 0.12
N SER A 67 -5.68 -1.27 0.97
CA SER A 67 -6.35 0.02 0.72
C SER A 67 -5.35 1.17 0.65
N ALA A 68 -4.46 1.28 1.65
CA ALA A 68 -3.39 2.29 1.64
C ALA A 68 -2.43 2.09 0.44
N HIS A 69 -2.14 0.84 0.07
CA HIS A 69 -1.33 0.54 -1.11
C HIS A 69 -1.97 1.11 -2.39
N CYS A 70 -3.27 0.87 -2.60
CA CYS A 70 -3.99 1.41 -3.74
C CYS A 70 -4.00 2.94 -3.74
N MET A 71 -4.14 3.59 -2.59
CA MET A 71 -4.04 5.06 -2.48
C MET A 71 -2.65 5.58 -2.90
N VAL A 72 -1.58 4.90 -2.51
CA VAL A 72 -0.22 5.26 -2.93
C VAL A 72 -0.03 5.06 -4.45
N LEU A 73 -0.55 3.97 -5.02
CA LEU A 73 -0.53 3.75 -6.48
C LEU A 73 -1.40 4.75 -7.25
N GLN A 74 -2.55 5.13 -6.70
CA GLN A 74 -3.39 6.19 -7.23
C GLN A 74 -2.60 7.50 -7.32
N ALA A 75 -1.93 7.90 -6.23
CA ALA A 75 -1.09 9.09 -6.19
C ALA A 75 0.03 9.08 -7.25
N PHE A 76 0.69 7.94 -7.48
CA PHE A 76 1.68 7.81 -8.57
C PHE A 76 1.07 7.88 -9.97
N SER A 77 -0.22 7.61 -10.11
CA SER A 77 -0.94 7.64 -11.40
C SER A 77 -1.53 9.01 -11.72
N GLU A 78 -1.61 9.90 -10.73
CA GLU A 78 -2.15 11.26 -10.85
C GLU A 78 -1.01 12.26 -10.99
N ASN A 79 -0.75 12.73 -12.22
CA ASN A 79 0.32 13.70 -12.49
C ASN A 79 -0.15 15.16 -12.56
N GLU A 80 -1.46 15.44 -12.46
CA GLU A 80 -2.01 16.77 -12.81
C GLU A 80 -3.15 17.26 -11.92
N THR A 81 -3.67 16.42 -11.02
CA THR A 81 -4.79 16.76 -10.12
C THR A 81 -4.22 17.13 -8.75
N GLY A 82 -4.64 18.26 -8.18
CA GLY A 82 -4.20 18.74 -6.85
C GLY A 82 -4.63 17.85 -5.67
N GLU A 83 -4.96 16.58 -5.92
CA GLU A 83 -5.56 15.61 -5.00
C GLU A 83 -4.52 14.63 -4.43
N VAL A 84 -3.27 14.64 -4.91
CA VAL A 84 -2.21 13.71 -4.45
C VAL A 84 -1.98 13.80 -2.95
N ASP A 85 -1.84 15.02 -2.39
CA ASP A 85 -1.58 15.19 -0.96
C ASP A 85 -2.74 14.66 -0.08
N PRO A 86 -4.02 15.04 -0.31
CA PRO A 86 -5.15 14.47 0.42
C PRO A 86 -5.20 12.93 0.38
N ILE A 87 -4.91 12.31 -0.77
CA ILE A 87 -4.90 10.85 -0.91
C ILE A 87 -3.80 10.23 -0.03
N LEU A 88 -2.58 10.80 -0.09
CA LEU A 88 -1.45 10.31 0.70
C LEU A 88 -1.64 10.58 2.20
N ASP A 89 -2.26 11.69 2.60
CA ASP A 89 -2.60 11.97 3.99
C ASP A 89 -3.57 10.92 4.56
N GLN A 90 -4.55 10.46 3.76
CA GLN A 90 -5.45 9.37 4.17
C GLN A 90 -4.72 8.03 4.31
N ALA A 91 -3.82 7.71 3.36
CA ALA A 91 -3.01 6.50 3.43
C ALA A 91 -2.07 6.49 4.65
N GLU A 92 -1.48 7.64 5.00
CA GLU A 92 -0.60 7.81 6.16
C GLU A 92 -1.35 7.51 7.47
N ILE A 93 -2.57 8.02 7.63
CA ILE A 93 -3.42 7.73 8.81
C ILE A 93 -3.68 6.21 8.96
N ILE A 94 -3.87 5.50 7.86
CA ILE A 94 -4.06 4.04 7.87
C ILE A 94 -2.76 3.35 8.30
N LEU A 95 -1.64 3.74 7.69
CA LEU A 95 -0.33 3.15 7.97
C LEU A 95 0.14 3.41 9.41
N ASP A 96 -0.08 4.60 9.94
CA ASP A 96 0.23 4.93 11.34
C ASP A 96 -0.52 4.02 12.31
N LYS A 97 -1.81 3.73 12.04
CA LYS A 97 -2.59 2.79 12.85
C LYS A 97 -2.08 1.36 12.73
N LEU A 98 -1.69 0.92 11.53
CA LEU A 98 -1.11 -0.40 11.30
C LEU A 98 0.24 -0.56 12.00
N ILE A 99 1.11 0.44 11.89
CA ILE A 99 2.41 0.46 12.59
C ILE A 99 2.21 0.46 14.11
N ALA A 100 1.25 1.23 14.62
CA ALA A 100 0.95 1.25 16.04
C ALA A 100 0.39 -0.10 16.55
N SER A 101 -0.36 -0.83 15.73
CA SER A 101 -0.94 -2.13 16.10
C SER A 101 0.06 -3.28 16.00
N ASN A 102 1.00 -3.22 15.05
CA ASN A 102 2.07 -4.20 14.89
C ASN A 102 3.37 -3.53 14.39
N PRO A 103 4.21 -2.99 15.31
CA PRO A 103 5.43 -2.25 14.98
C PRO A 103 6.60 -3.12 14.48
N ASP A 104 6.41 -4.45 14.44
CA ASP A 104 7.41 -5.40 13.97
C ASP A 104 7.11 -5.92 12.56
N GLU A 105 6.01 -5.47 11.93
CA GLU A 105 5.70 -5.76 10.53
C GLU A 105 6.47 -4.82 9.58
N ALA A 106 7.49 -5.36 8.93
CA ALA A 106 8.35 -4.63 8.00
C ALA A 106 7.60 -4.03 6.81
N GLU A 107 6.58 -4.71 6.27
CA GLU A 107 5.84 -4.27 5.08
C GLU A 107 5.10 -2.94 5.32
N PHE A 108 4.73 -2.63 6.57
CA PHE A 108 4.08 -1.36 6.90
C PHE A 108 5.04 -0.18 6.70
N TYR A 109 6.29 -0.36 7.13
CA TYR A 109 7.35 0.62 6.90
C TYR A 109 7.79 0.69 5.43
N VAL A 110 7.76 -0.44 4.70
CA VAL A 110 7.97 -0.45 3.25
C VAL A 110 6.92 0.44 2.56
N LEU A 111 5.64 0.26 2.89
CA LEU A 111 4.58 1.05 2.28
C LEU A 111 4.62 2.52 2.71
N MET A 112 5.00 2.82 3.96
CA MET A 112 5.23 4.20 4.41
C MET A 112 6.38 4.87 3.64
N ALA A 113 7.49 4.15 3.39
CA ALA A 113 8.57 4.67 2.57
C ALA A 113 8.13 4.93 1.11
N MET A 114 7.28 4.06 0.56
CA MET A 114 6.72 4.24 -0.78
C MET A 114 5.76 5.45 -0.84
N LEU A 115 4.99 5.69 0.22
CA LEU A 115 4.17 6.90 0.39
C LEU A 115 5.03 8.16 0.41
N ASP A 116 6.14 8.16 1.16
CA ASP A 116 7.09 9.27 1.17
C ASP A 116 7.67 9.53 -0.24
N GLN A 117 8.01 8.47 -0.98
CA GLN A 117 8.45 8.59 -2.38
C GLN A 117 7.36 9.17 -3.29
N ALA A 118 6.09 8.84 -3.07
CA ALA A 118 4.97 9.44 -3.80
C ALA A 118 4.85 10.94 -3.49
N ARG A 119 5.08 11.37 -2.24
CA ARG A 119 5.10 12.80 -1.90
C ARG A 119 6.18 13.58 -2.66
N ILE A 120 7.29 12.94 -3.05
CA ILE A 120 8.34 13.56 -3.87
C ILE A 120 7.85 13.87 -5.28
N SER A 121 7.06 12.98 -5.90
CA SER A 121 6.65 13.14 -7.31
C SER A 121 5.86 14.42 -7.57
N VAL A 122 5.15 14.94 -6.57
CA VAL A 122 4.39 16.19 -6.64
C VAL A 122 5.27 17.41 -6.96
N ASN A 123 6.42 17.54 -6.28
CA ASN A 123 7.37 18.63 -6.53
C ASN A 123 8.78 18.22 -6.06
N PRO A 124 9.53 17.48 -6.90
CA PRO A 124 10.82 16.91 -6.49
C PRO A 124 11.82 17.95 -5.99
N MET A 125 11.80 19.17 -6.56
CA MET A 125 12.73 20.25 -6.22
C MET A 125 12.57 20.75 -4.78
N THR A 126 11.34 20.83 -4.28
CA THR A 126 11.06 21.35 -2.93
C THR A 126 10.86 20.23 -1.91
N ARG A 127 10.46 19.03 -2.37
CA ARG A 127 10.07 17.90 -1.51
C ARG A 127 11.14 16.83 -1.40
N GLY A 128 12.05 16.73 -2.37
CA GLY A 128 13.04 15.65 -2.47
C GLY A 128 13.83 15.45 -1.17
N MET A 129 14.50 16.48 -0.67
CA MET A 129 15.34 16.34 0.53
C MET A 129 14.57 15.82 1.75
N LYS A 130 13.38 16.39 2.03
CA LYS A 130 12.56 16.01 3.19
C LYS A 130 12.10 14.56 3.07
N TYR A 131 11.38 14.25 2.00
CA TYR A 131 10.71 12.95 1.88
C TYR A 131 11.68 11.83 1.47
N SER A 132 12.81 12.12 0.81
CA SER A 132 13.87 11.11 0.66
C SER A 132 14.49 10.73 2.01
N GLY A 133 14.61 11.69 2.94
CA GLY A 133 15.04 11.42 4.32
C GLY A 133 14.06 10.50 5.06
N LEU A 134 12.78 10.87 5.07
CA LEU A 134 11.71 10.07 5.70
C LEU A 134 11.60 8.66 5.09
N ALA A 135 11.63 8.57 3.75
CA ALA A 135 11.63 7.29 3.06
C ALA A 135 12.83 6.42 3.48
N ASN A 136 14.03 7.00 3.61
CA ASN A 136 15.21 6.26 4.08
C ASN A 136 15.09 5.78 5.52
N ASP A 137 14.50 6.57 6.42
CA ASP A 137 14.26 6.15 7.80
C ASP A 137 13.32 4.94 7.87
N ASN A 138 12.21 5.00 7.11
CA ASN A 138 11.25 3.92 6.98
C ASN A 138 11.87 2.66 6.33
N ILE A 139 12.65 2.83 5.25
CA ILE A 139 13.40 1.74 4.60
C ILE A 139 14.37 1.08 5.60
N ASN A 140 15.15 1.88 6.33
CA ASN A 140 16.11 1.35 7.29
C ASN A 140 15.42 0.59 8.43
N LYS A 141 14.27 1.09 8.90
CA LYS A 141 13.44 0.38 9.88
C LYS A 141 12.90 -0.94 9.32
N ALA A 142 12.37 -0.95 8.10
CA ALA A 142 11.92 -2.17 7.42
C ALA A 142 13.06 -3.20 7.28
N MET A 143 14.23 -2.77 6.80
CA MET A 143 15.41 -3.64 6.64
C MET A 143 15.97 -4.14 7.98
N LYS A 144 15.76 -3.42 9.08
CA LYS A 144 16.14 -3.88 10.42
C LYS A 144 15.21 -4.98 10.92
N LEU A 145 13.90 -4.86 10.63
CA LEU A 145 12.89 -5.84 11.00
C LEU A 145 12.98 -7.10 10.12
N ASP A 146 13.19 -6.90 8.82
CA ASP A 146 13.28 -7.95 7.81
C ASP A 146 14.38 -7.62 6.80
N PRO A 147 15.64 -8.03 7.06
CA PRO A 147 16.78 -7.75 6.19
C PRO A 147 16.67 -8.39 4.80
N ASP A 148 15.82 -9.40 4.66
CA ASP A 148 15.61 -10.13 3.41
C ASP A 148 14.42 -9.58 2.61
N ASN A 149 13.68 -8.60 3.13
CA ASN A 149 12.54 -8.00 2.46
C ASN A 149 12.95 -7.36 1.12
N PRO A 150 12.53 -7.91 -0.03
CA PRO A 150 13.02 -7.46 -1.32
C PRO A 150 12.48 -6.08 -1.72
N ARG A 151 11.29 -5.71 -1.24
CA ARG A 151 10.68 -4.40 -1.51
C ARG A 151 11.43 -3.29 -0.79
N ALA A 152 11.91 -3.51 0.44
CA ALA A 152 12.77 -2.54 1.13
C ALA A 152 14.06 -2.25 0.34
N TRP A 153 14.70 -3.29 -0.21
CA TRP A 153 15.86 -3.13 -1.10
C TRP A 153 15.53 -2.42 -2.40
N TYR A 154 14.38 -2.74 -3.01
CA TYR A 154 13.90 -2.06 -4.21
C TYR A 154 13.66 -0.56 -3.96
N LEU A 155 12.97 -0.19 -2.88
CA LEU A 155 12.72 1.22 -2.55
C LEU A 155 14.01 1.97 -2.20
N LYS A 156 14.96 1.29 -1.53
CA LYS A 156 16.30 1.83 -1.29
C LYS A 156 17.02 2.18 -2.59
N ALA A 157 17.02 1.25 -3.54
CA ALA A 157 17.62 1.47 -4.84
C ALA A 157 16.94 2.61 -5.61
N SER A 158 15.61 2.70 -5.56
CA SER A 158 14.84 3.81 -6.13
C SER A 158 15.21 5.16 -5.52
N ASN A 159 15.34 5.26 -4.19
CA ASN A 159 15.81 6.48 -3.52
C ASN A 159 17.21 6.88 -3.99
N VAL A 160 18.14 5.92 -4.09
CA VAL A 160 19.50 6.17 -4.58
C VAL A 160 19.50 6.60 -6.05
N LEU A 161 18.68 5.97 -6.89
CA LEU A 161 18.57 6.28 -8.32
C LEU A 161 18.20 7.75 -8.54
N TYR A 162 17.23 8.26 -7.79
CA TYR A 162 16.72 9.62 -7.92
C TYR A 162 17.48 10.64 -7.08
N THR A 163 18.41 10.21 -6.22
CA THR A 163 19.35 11.12 -5.55
C THR A 163 20.35 11.67 -6.58
N PRO A 164 20.60 13.00 -6.65
CA PRO A 164 21.56 13.54 -7.60
C PRO A 164 22.98 12.96 -7.41
N MET A 165 23.74 12.81 -8.50
CA MET A 165 25.09 12.21 -8.46
C MET A 165 26.04 12.94 -7.50
N MET A 166 25.94 14.27 -7.42
CA MET A 166 26.76 15.08 -6.49
C MET A 166 26.50 14.78 -5.00
N PHE A 167 25.37 14.13 -4.68
CA PHE A 167 25.02 13.66 -3.35
C PHE A 167 25.17 12.13 -3.20
N GLY A 168 25.87 11.48 -4.14
CA GLY A 168 26.17 10.04 -4.09
C GLY A 168 25.06 9.12 -4.60
N GLY A 169 24.10 9.65 -5.37
CA GLY A 169 23.07 8.85 -6.04
C GLY A 169 23.34 8.57 -7.52
N GLY A 170 22.28 8.30 -8.26
CA GLY A 170 22.29 8.03 -9.71
C GLY A 170 22.36 6.53 -10.06
N LYS A 171 22.26 6.26 -11.37
CA LYS A 171 22.16 4.90 -11.95
C LYS A 171 23.28 3.96 -11.48
N GLU A 172 24.54 4.41 -11.54
CA GLU A 172 25.70 3.58 -11.14
C GLU A 172 25.62 3.10 -9.68
N LYS A 173 25.12 3.93 -8.77
CA LYS A 173 25.00 3.60 -7.36
C LYS A 173 23.75 2.79 -7.05
N ALA A 174 22.67 3.00 -7.81
CA ALA A 174 21.40 2.30 -7.63
C ALA A 174 21.43 0.88 -8.19
N LYS A 175 22.06 0.66 -9.35
CA LYS A 175 22.09 -0.65 -10.03
C LYS A 175 22.49 -1.83 -9.13
N PRO A 176 23.63 -1.81 -8.39
CA PRO A 176 23.99 -2.94 -7.53
C PRO A 176 22.97 -3.20 -6.40
N ILE A 177 22.24 -2.17 -5.98
CA ILE A 177 21.17 -2.30 -4.97
C ILE A 177 19.93 -2.96 -5.59
N PHE A 178 19.55 -2.59 -6.82
CA PHE A 178 18.48 -3.28 -7.56
C PHE A 178 18.83 -4.75 -7.86
N GLU A 179 20.10 -5.06 -8.17
CA GLU A 179 20.58 -6.43 -8.33
C GLU A 179 20.48 -7.23 -7.03
N THR A 180 20.80 -6.60 -5.89
CA THR A 180 20.57 -7.19 -4.56
C THR A 180 19.09 -7.45 -4.33
N ALA A 181 18.22 -6.48 -4.62
CA ALA A 181 16.78 -6.64 -4.51
C ALA A 181 16.25 -7.80 -5.38
N ALA A 182 16.77 -7.97 -6.60
CA ALA A 182 16.41 -9.08 -7.47
C ALA A 182 16.72 -10.44 -6.85
N GLN A 183 17.93 -10.61 -6.27
CA GLN A 183 18.30 -11.83 -5.54
C GLN A 183 17.38 -12.08 -4.35
N LYS A 184 17.02 -11.02 -3.61
CA LYS A 184 16.05 -11.13 -2.52
C LYS A 184 14.69 -11.57 -3.03
N PHE A 185 14.16 -10.99 -4.12
CA PHE A 185 12.88 -11.39 -4.72
C PHE A 185 12.85 -12.87 -5.13
N ASP A 186 13.98 -13.45 -5.56
CA ASP A 186 14.05 -14.86 -5.95
C ASP A 186 14.08 -15.81 -4.74
N SER A 187 14.64 -15.38 -3.61
CA SER A 187 14.77 -16.19 -2.38
C SER A 187 13.69 -15.95 -1.33
N TYR A 188 12.98 -14.82 -1.40
CA TYR A 188 12.07 -14.39 -0.35
C TYR A 188 10.83 -15.27 -0.29
N LYS A 189 10.52 -15.74 0.92
CA LYS A 189 9.34 -16.56 1.18
C LYS A 189 8.23 -15.66 1.70
N ILE A 190 7.17 -15.52 0.91
CA ILE A 190 5.98 -14.77 1.31
C ILE A 190 5.35 -15.48 2.51
N ARG A 191 5.08 -14.73 3.60
CA ARG A 191 4.64 -15.28 4.89
C ARG A 191 3.19 -15.76 4.89
N SER A 192 2.33 -15.18 4.06
CA SER A 192 0.94 -15.62 3.86
C SER A 192 0.42 -15.21 2.48
N PRO A 193 -0.69 -15.78 1.99
CA PRO A 193 -1.31 -15.38 0.72
C PRO A 193 -1.73 -13.91 0.63
N TYR A 194 -1.81 -13.22 1.77
CA TYR A 194 -2.23 -11.82 1.87
C TYR A 194 -1.05 -10.86 2.04
N HIS A 195 0.17 -11.38 2.24
CA HIS A 195 1.37 -10.55 2.26
C HIS A 195 1.73 -10.07 0.87
N PRO A 196 2.42 -8.93 0.75
CA PRO A 196 2.70 -8.34 -0.55
C PRO A 196 3.66 -9.18 -1.37
N ASP A 197 3.35 -9.29 -2.66
CA ASP A 197 4.10 -10.05 -3.67
C ASP A 197 4.51 -9.20 -4.88
N TRP A 198 4.21 -7.90 -4.84
CA TRP A 198 4.58 -6.92 -5.87
C TRP A 198 6.07 -6.55 -5.82
N GLY A 199 6.53 -5.87 -6.88
CA GLY A 199 7.83 -5.18 -6.95
C GLY A 199 8.87 -5.88 -7.81
N LYS A 200 8.70 -7.17 -8.11
CA LYS A 200 9.69 -7.95 -8.86
C LYS A 200 9.86 -7.45 -10.29
N GLU A 201 8.75 -7.22 -10.99
CA GLU A 201 8.74 -6.73 -12.37
C GLU A 201 9.26 -5.29 -12.45
N GLN A 202 8.85 -4.44 -11.50
CA GLN A 202 9.29 -3.04 -11.41
C GLN A 202 10.81 -2.97 -11.17
N ASN A 203 11.32 -3.79 -10.27
CA ASN A 203 12.76 -3.91 -10.01
C ASN A 203 13.53 -4.33 -11.27
N ALA A 204 13.05 -5.36 -11.98
CA ALA A 204 13.66 -5.83 -13.21
C ALA A 204 13.67 -4.75 -14.32
N ALA A 205 12.60 -3.96 -14.43
CA ALA A 205 12.55 -2.82 -15.34
C ALA A 205 13.59 -1.75 -14.98
N LYS A 206 13.75 -1.44 -13.69
CA LYS A 206 14.75 -0.45 -13.21
C LYS A 206 16.19 -0.89 -13.42
N ILE A 207 16.51 -2.18 -13.28
CA ILE A 207 17.83 -2.71 -13.64
C ILE A 207 18.15 -2.43 -15.11
N LYS A 208 17.19 -2.66 -16.02
CA LYS A 208 17.35 -2.38 -17.45
C LYS A 208 17.58 -0.89 -17.68
N GLU A 209 16.77 -0.02 -17.07
CA GLU A 209 16.92 1.44 -17.17
C GLU A 209 18.31 1.93 -16.70
N CYS A 210 18.84 1.35 -15.62
CA CYS A 210 20.18 1.68 -15.12
C CYS A 210 21.31 1.18 -16.00
N GLY A 211 21.05 0.24 -16.92
CA GLY A 211 22.03 -0.28 -17.89
C GLY A 211 22.00 0.41 -19.24
N LEU A 212 21.11 1.39 -19.43
CA LEU A 212 21.07 2.24 -20.62
C LEU A 212 21.84 3.53 -20.30
N ASP A 213 22.89 3.80 -21.08
CA ASP A 213 23.68 5.04 -21.03
C ASP A 213 22.86 6.23 -21.55
#